data_AF-A0A355QJ20-F1
#
_entry.id   AF-A0A355QJ20-F1
#
_cell.length_a   1.000
_cell.length_b   1.000
_cell.length_c   1.000
_cell.angle_alpha   90.00
_cell.angle_beta   90.00
_cell.angle_gamma   90.00
#
_symmetry.space_group_name_H-M   'P 1'
#
loop_
_entity.id
_entity.type
_entity.pdbx_description
1 polymer ?
#
loop_
_entity_poly.entity_id
_entity_poly.type
_entity_poly.pdbx_seq_one_letter_code
_entity_poly.pdbx_strand_id
1 'polypeptide(L)'
;MGMHEFDESTDDLAWAIFRYALDRVRTDLPLDGPRSHQELWEAVGQTITGEGLGGESVLAAFADHLAPACLSTDHPRFLSFVPGAPTNASV
;
A
#
# COMPACT_ATOMS: atom_id res chain seq x y z
N MET A 1 16.45 -1.78 -21.82
CA MET A 1 15.38 -2.02 -20.86
C MET A 1 15.08 -3.49 -20.75
N GLY A 2 15.86 -4.17 -19.91
CA GLY A 2 15.49 -5.47 -19.37
C GLY A 2 14.53 -5.31 -18.19
N MET A 3 13.71 -6.32 -17.91
CA MET A 3 12.74 -6.35 -16.80
C MET A 3 13.34 -6.04 -15.41
N HIS A 4 14.65 -6.17 -15.25
CA HIS A 4 15.38 -5.95 -14.01
C HIS A 4 16.35 -4.75 -14.08
N GLU A 5 16.19 -3.90 -15.08
CA GLU A 5 16.99 -2.70 -15.24
C GLU A 5 16.38 -1.56 -14.42
N PHE A 6 17.20 -0.87 -13.63
CA PHE A 6 16.78 0.31 -12.89
C PHE A 6 16.86 1.52 -13.82
N ASP A 7 15.72 2.16 -14.06
CA ASP A 7 15.58 3.32 -14.94
C ASP A 7 14.89 4.49 -14.24
N GLU A 8 14.70 5.59 -14.97
CA GLU A 8 14.04 6.80 -14.47
C GLU A 8 12.62 6.50 -13.93
N SER A 9 11.86 5.65 -14.63
CA SER A 9 10.51 5.26 -14.18
C SER A 9 10.52 4.48 -12.86
N THR A 10 11.56 3.67 -12.66
CA THR A 10 11.77 2.91 -11.44
C THR A 10 12.21 3.82 -10.29
N ASP A 11 13.05 4.82 -10.56
CA ASP A 11 13.47 5.83 -9.57
C ASP A 11 12.28 6.67 -9.11
N ASP A 12 11.46 7.15 -10.05
CA ASP A 12 10.25 7.93 -9.77
C ASP A 12 9.25 7.14 -8.91
N LEU A 13 9.03 5.86 -9.26
CA LEU A 13 8.18 4.97 -8.47
C LEU A 13 8.73 4.75 -7.07
N ALA A 14 10.04 4.54 -6.92
CA ALA A 14 10.67 4.36 -5.62
C ALA A 14 10.44 5.60 -4.73
N TRP A 15 10.64 6.80 -5.28
CA TRP A 15 10.36 8.05 -4.55
C TRP A 15 8.88 8.21 -4.19
N ALA A 16 7.97 7.82 -5.07
CA ALA A 16 6.54 7.85 -4.79
C ALA A 16 6.17 6.91 -3.63
N ILE A 17 6.72 5.69 -3.61
CA ILE A 17 6.54 4.73 -2.51
C ILE A 17 7.09 5.29 -1.20
N PHE A 18 8.29 5.88 -1.21
CA PHE A 18 8.86 6.50 0.00
C PHE A 18 8.01 7.65 0.52
N ARG A 19 7.47 8.50 -0.35
CA ARG A 19 6.56 9.59 0.05
C ARG A 19 5.29 9.04 0.69
N TYR A 20 4.68 8.03 0.08
CA TYR A 20 3.51 7.35 0.64
C TYR A 20 3.80 6.75 2.02
N ALA A 21 4.89 6.00 2.17
CA ALA A 21 5.27 5.39 3.44
C ALA A 21 5.54 6.45 4.53
N LEU A 22 6.21 7.53 4.18
CA LEU A 22 6.49 8.63 5.10
C LEU A 22 5.19 9.33 5.56
N ASP A 23 4.24 9.53 4.65
CA ASP A 23 2.93 10.09 5.00
C ASP A 23 2.16 9.15 5.94
N ARG A 24 2.18 7.84 5.64
CA ARG A 24 1.54 6.80 6.46
C ARG A 24 2.06 6.76 7.90
N VAL A 25 3.36 6.95 8.11
CA VAL A 25 3.99 6.95 9.45
C VAL A 25 3.70 8.24 10.23
N ARG A 26 3.45 9.36 9.53
CA ARG A 26 3.22 10.68 10.15
C ARG A 26 1.76 10.92 10.53
N THR A 27 0.84 10.22 9.89
CA THR A 27 -0.61 10.47 10.02
C THR A 27 -1.27 9.45 10.93
N ASP A 28 -2.15 9.92 11.82
CA ASP A 28 -3.01 9.04 12.64
C ASP A 28 -4.17 8.54 11.77
N LEU A 29 -4.03 7.34 11.25
CA LEU A 29 -5.02 6.74 10.35
C LEU A 29 -6.13 6.04 11.11
N PRO A 30 -7.32 5.91 10.50
CA PRO A 30 -8.40 5.15 11.11
C PRO A 30 -7.97 3.70 11.40
N LEU A 31 -8.74 3.04 12.27
CA LEU A 31 -8.67 1.59 12.38
C LEU A 31 -9.33 1.02 11.12
N ASP A 32 -8.52 0.92 10.07
CA ASP A 32 -8.84 0.33 8.78
C ASP A 32 -9.40 -1.08 8.93
N GLY A 33 -10.01 -1.63 7.88
CA GLY A 33 -10.72 -2.89 8.02
C GLY A 33 -11.02 -3.60 6.71
N PRO A 34 -11.23 -4.92 6.77
CA PRO A 34 -11.38 -5.73 5.57
C PRO A 34 -12.60 -5.34 4.76
N ARG A 35 -12.46 -5.41 3.43
CA ARG A 35 -13.55 -5.37 2.46
C ARG A 35 -13.73 -6.75 1.83
N SER A 36 -14.91 -7.02 1.29
CA SER A 36 -15.15 -8.27 0.58
C SER A 36 -14.32 -8.35 -0.70
N HIS A 37 -14.06 -9.58 -1.15
CA HIS A 37 -13.38 -9.81 -2.43
C HIS A 37 -14.09 -9.08 -3.59
N GLN A 38 -15.42 -9.13 -3.63
CA GLN A 38 -16.19 -8.48 -4.69
C GLN A 38 -15.98 -6.97 -4.72
N GLU A 39 -16.07 -6.31 -3.55
CA GLU A 39 -15.86 -4.86 -3.44
C GLU A 39 -14.44 -4.44 -3.86
N LEU A 40 -13.43 -5.25 -3.53
CA LEU A 40 -12.05 -5.00 -3.94
C LEU A 40 -11.89 -5.22 -5.44
N TRP A 41 -12.45 -6.30 -5.99
CA TRP A 41 -12.40 -6.59 -7.42
C TRP A 41 -13.07 -5.48 -8.25
N GLU A 42 -14.21 -4.97 -7.81
CA GLU A 42 -14.89 -3.84 -8.45
C GLU A 42 -14.07 -2.54 -8.37
N ALA A 43 -13.26 -2.36 -7.32
CA ALA A 43 -12.43 -1.18 -7.13
C ALA A 43 -11.11 -1.21 -7.93
N VAL A 44 -10.42 -2.35 -7.99
CA VAL A 44 -9.06 -2.43 -8.58
C VAL A 44 -8.96 -3.28 -9.85
N GLY A 45 -9.95 -4.13 -10.13
CA GLY A 45 -9.97 -5.00 -11.31
C GLY A 45 -8.81 -6.01 -11.37
N GLN A 46 -8.43 -6.41 -12.59
CA GLN A 46 -7.33 -7.34 -12.83
C GLN A 46 -5.97 -6.63 -12.69
N THR A 47 -5.21 -6.97 -11.65
CA THR A 47 -3.94 -6.30 -11.32
C THR A 47 -2.70 -6.89 -11.99
N ILE A 48 -2.81 -8.07 -12.59
CA ILE A 48 -1.71 -8.76 -13.27
C ILE A 48 -2.06 -8.92 -14.74
N THR A 49 -1.32 -8.22 -15.60
CA THR A 49 -1.51 -8.22 -17.07
C THR A 49 -0.17 -8.43 -17.77
N GLY A 50 -0.18 -8.88 -19.02
CA GLY A 50 1.05 -9.06 -19.81
C GLY A 50 1.79 -7.76 -20.10
N GLU A 51 1.06 -6.63 -20.11
CA GLU A 51 1.59 -5.28 -20.36
C GLU A 51 2.05 -4.59 -19.08
N GLY A 52 1.66 -5.11 -17.91
CA GLY A 52 1.73 -4.41 -16.64
C GLY A 52 0.68 -3.29 -16.55
N LEU A 53 0.54 -2.71 -15.36
CA LEU A 53 -0.39 -1.61 -15.10
C LEU A 53 0.29 -0.25 -14.92
N GLY A 54 1.62 -0.21 -14.89
CA GLY A 54 2.40 0.99 -14.59
C GLY A 54 2.48 1.29 -13.09
N GLY A 55 3.63 1.77 -12.64
CA GLY A 55 3.93 1.97 -11.21
C GLY A 55 2.98 2.96 -10.52
N GLU A 56 2.70 4.09 -11.15
CA GLU A 56 1.83 5.13 -10.61
C GLU A 56 0.39 4.64 -10.41
N SER A 57 -0.20 4.00 -11.42
CA SER A 57 -1.56 3.48 -11.35
C SER A 57 -1.69 2.36 -10.31
N VAL A 58 -0.66 1.51 -10.18
CA VAL A 58 -0.61 0.47 -9.14
C VAL A 58 -0.52 1.10 -7.75
N LEU A 59 0.33 2.11 -7.57
CA LEU A 59 0.47 2.78 -6.28
C LEU A 59 -0.82 3.48 -5.87
N ALA A 60 -1.51 4.14 -6.81
CA ALA A 60 -2.81 4.76 -6.56
C ALA A 60 -3.88 3.73 -6.15
N ALA A 61 -4.03 2.65 -6.93
CA ALA A 61 -4.97 1.58 -6.58
C ALA A 61 -4.67 0.95 -5.22
N PHE A 62 -3.38 0.82 -4.87
CA PHE A 62 -2.98 0.35 -3.54
C PHE A 62 -3.37 1.35 -2.45
N ALA A 63 -2.94 2.61 -2.55
CA ALA A 63 -3.16 3.63 -1.54
C ALA A 63 -4.66 3.91 -1.31
N ASP A 64 -5.45 3.94 -2.39
CA ASP A 64 -6.86 4.34 -2.33
C ASP A 64 -7.80 3.20 -1.95
N HIS A 65 -7.43 1.94 -2.21
CA HIS A 65 -8.34 0.80 -2.08
C HIS A 65 -7.81 -0.36 -1.25
N LEU A 66 -6.55 -0.76 -1.47
CA LEU A 66 -6.01 -1.97 -0.83
C LEU A 66 -5.45 -1.68 0.57
N ALA A 67 -4.75 -0.56 0.75
CA ALA A 67 -4.20 -0.17 2.04
C ALA A 67 -5.28 0.08 3.10
N PRO A 68 -6.39 0.80 2.82
CA PRO A 68 -7.48 0.96 3.78
C PRO A 68 -8.27 -0.33 4.06
N ALA A 69 -8.10 -1.36 3.21
CA ALA A 69 -8.67 -2.69 3.43
C ALA A 69 -7.79 -3.59 4.33
N CYS A 70 -6.59 -3.12 4.70
CA CYS A 70 -5.66 -3.80 5.59
C CYS A 70 -5.75 -3.23 7.00
N LEU A 71 -5.80 -4.09 8.00
CA LEU A 71 -5.94 -3.66 9.40
C LEU A 71 -4.70 -2.90 9.87
N SER A 72 -4.88 -1.66 10.33
CA SER A 72 -3.80 -0.81 10.86
C SER A 72 -3.35 -1.28 12.26
N THR A 73 -2.33 -2.16 12.29
CA THR A 73 -1.84 -2.81 13.53
C THR A 73 -1.03 -1.91 14.46
N ASP A 74 -0.58 -0.76 13.96
CA ASP A 74 0.09 0.32 14.68
C ASP A 74 -0.89 1.30 15.36
N HIS A 75 -2.19 1.19 15.05
CA HIS A 75 -3.20 2.07 15.61
C HIS A 75 -3.47 1.75 17.09
N PRO A 76 -3.62 2.75 18.00
CA PRO A 76 -3.72 2.53 19.45
C PRO A 76 -4.95 1.73 19.91
N ARG A 77 -5.97 1.59 19.06
CA ARG A 77 -7.15 0.74 19.32
C ARG A 77 -7.06 -0.65 18.69
N PHE A 78 -5.92 -1.05 18.12
CA PHE A 78 -5.68 -2.42 17.71
C PHE A 78 -5.42 -3.30 18.95
N LEU A 79 -6.45 -4.04 19.38
CA LEU A 79 -6.44 -4.84 20.62
C LEU A 79 -6.53 -6.36 20.34
N SER A 80 -6.23 -6.78 19.12
CA SER A 80 -6.35 -8.19 18.72
C SER A 80 -5.05 -8.96 18.94
N PHE A 81 -5.17 -10.24 19.32
CA PHE A 81 -4.08 -11.22 19.46
C PHE A 81 -2.89 -10.74 20.33
N VAL A 82 -1.71 -10.62 19.72
CA VAL A 82 -0.44 -10.23 20.33
C VAL A 82 -0.12 -8.84 19.80
N PRO A 83 0.25 -7.88 20.66
CA PRO A 83 0.66 -6.56 20.20
C PRO A 83 1.80 -6.69 19.19
N GLY A 84 1.63 -6.05 18.03
CA GLY A 84 2.75 -5.84 17.13
C GLY A 84 3.83 -5.00 17.81
N ALA A 85 5.04 -5.01 17.25
CA ALA A 85 6.11 -4.07 17.62
C ALA A 85 6.37 -3.03 16.50
N PRO A 86 5.35 -2.32 15.97
CA PRO A 86 5.54 -1.38 14.88
C PRO A 86 6.09 -0.06 15.42
N THR A 87 7.41 0.01 15.62
CA THR A 87 8.06 1.30 15.89
C THR A 87 8.16 2.11 14.59
N ASN A 88 8.13 3.43 14.67
CA ASN A 88 8.35 4.28 13.49
C ASN A 88 9.71 4.03 12.80
N ALA A 89 10.68 3.44 13.50
CA ALA A 89 11.98 3.08 12.93
C ALA A 89 11.99 1.72 12.21
N SER A 90 10.93 0.93 12.35
CA SER A 90 10.77 -0.41 11.76
C SER A 90 9.71 -0.48 10.67
N VAL A 91 9.03 0.64 10.38
CA VAL A 91 8.08 0.84 9.29
C VAL A 91 8.79 1.59 8.16
#